data_AF-A0A2N7Q9U5-F1
#
_entry.id   AF-A0A2N7Q9U5-F1
#
_cell.length_a   1.000
_cell.length_b   1.000
_cell.length_c   1.000
_cell.angle_alpha   90.00
_cell.angle_beta   90.00
_cell.angle_gamma   90.00
#
_symmetry.space_group_name_H-M   'P 1'
#
loop_
_entity.id
_entity.type
_entity.pdbx_description
1 polymer ?
#
loop_
_entity_poly.entity_id
_entity_poly.type
_entity_poly.pdbx_seq_one_letter_code
_entity_poly.pdbx_strand_id
1 'polypeptide(L)'
;NLSIKDVGGEILLVSNFTVCGFLKKGTRPTFHLAESPEIAKNLLQKLAQKIREKGVSVKEGVFGAYMEVKLINDGPVTIYLEYPHNP
;
A
#
# COMPACT_ATOMS: atom_id res chain seq x y z
N ASN A 1 3.03 -0.70 -22.14
CA ASN A 1 4.40 -0.77 -21.55
C ASN A 1 4.87 0.58 -21.02
N LEU A 2 4.01 1.35 -20.35
CA LEU A 2 4.38 2.62 -19.74
C LEU A 2 4.21 2.50 -18.23
N SER A 3 5.13 3.07 -17.47
CA SER A 3 5.02 3.20 -16.03
C SER A 3 4.16 4.40 -15.65
N ILE A 4 3.78 4.51 -14.37
CA ILE A 4 3.05 5.67 -13.85
C ILE A 4 3.81 6.99 -14.10
N LYS A 5 5.14 6.95 -14.08
CA LYS A 5 5.99 8.11 -14.35
C LYS A 5 5.92 8.53 -15.80
N ASP A 6 5.94 7.57 -16.72
CA ASP A 6 5.96 7.85 -18.17
C ASP A 6 4.66 8.51 -18.65
N VAL A 7 3.55 8.23 -17.96
CA VAL A 7 2.23 8.83 -18.25
C VAL A 7 1.94 10.09 -17.42
N GLY A 8 2.87 10.54 -16.58
CA GLY A 8 2.66 11.69 -15.70
C GLY A 8 1.57 11.47 -14.65
N GLY A 9 1.30 10.22 -14.27
CA GLY A 9 0.28 9.88 -13.29
C GLY A 9 0.74 10.11 -11.84
N GLU A 10 -0.19 9.92 -10.92
CA GLU A 10 0.02 10.14 -9.48
C GLU A 10 -0.26 8.87 -8.68
N ILE A 11 0.25 8.82 -7.45
CA ILE A 11 0.02 7.72 -6.51
C ILE A 11 -0.79 8.21 -5.31
N LEU A 12 -1.84 7.46 -4.95
CA LEU A 12 -2.50 7.55 -3.65
C LEU A 12 -2.01 6.40 -2.75
N LEU A 13 -1.22 6.72 -1.73
CA LEU A 13 -0.67 5.77 -0.77
C LEU A 13 -1.55 5.68 0.48
N VAL A 14 -2.17 4.53 0.71
CA VAL A 14 -3.02 4.27 1.88
C VAL A 14 -2.49 3.08 2.66
N SER A 15 -2.28 3.26 3.97
CA SER A 15 -1.87 2.19 4.87
C SER A 15 -2.95 1.11 4.97
N ASN A 16 -2.61 -0.16 4.71
CA ASN A 16 -3.54 -1.26 4.88
C ASN A 16 -2.88 -2.50 5.51
N PHE A 17 -3.00 -2.65 6.83
CA PHE A 17 -2.45 -3.80 7.54
C PHE A 17 -3.21 -5.11 7.25
N THR A 18 -4.45 -5.04 6.74
CA THR A 18 -5.27 -6.24 6.54
C THR A 18 -4.76 -7.10 5.39
N VAL A 19 -3.92 -6.56 4.50
CA VAL A 19 -3.21 -7.31 3.45
C VAL A 19 -2.30 -8.38 4.06
N CYS A 20 -1.77 -8.16 5.27
CA CYS A 20 -0.99 -9.15 6.03
C CYS A 20 -1.89 -10.17 6.78
N GLY A 21 -3.18 -10.24 6.45
CA GLY A 21 -4.14 -11.12 7.10
C GLY A 21 -3.85 -12.59 6.77
N PHE A 22 -3.67 -13.40 7.82
CA PHE A 22 -3.44 -14.83 7.70
C PHE A 22 -4.59 -15.64 8.28
N LEU A 23 -5.06 -16.63 7.51
CA LEU A 23 -6.13 -17.55 7.87
C LEU A 23 -5.58 -18.98 7.99
N LYS A 24 -5.52 -19.54 9.21
CA LYS A 24 -5.12 -20.95 9.42
C LYS A 24 -6.29 -21.92 9.25
N LYS A 25 -7.40 -21.68 9.98
CA LYS A 25 -8.66 -22.44 9.97
C LYS A 25 -9.79 -21.52 10.43
N GLY A 26 -10.94 -21.54 9.75
CA GLY A 26 -12.07 -20.64 10.02
C GLY A 26 -12.02 -19.33 9.22
N THR A 27 -12.92 -18.40 9.51
CA THR A 27 -13.14 -17.17 8.73
C THR A 27 -12.54 -15.90 9.34
N ARG A 28 -11.94 -15.99 10.53
CA ARG A 28 -11.35 -14.83 11.23
C ARG A 28 -9.85 -14.72 10.93
N PRO A 29 -9.39 -13.68 10.23
CA PRO A 29 -7.98 -13.47 9.97
C PRO A 29 -7.23 -13.06 11.25
N THR A 30 -5.96 -13.43 11.31
CA THR A 30 -4.99 -12.90 12.27
C THR A 30 -4.00 -12.01 11.54
N PHE A 31 -3.47 -10.98 12.20
CA PHE A 31 -2.58 -9.99 11.56
C PHE A 31 -1.19 -9.99 12.20
N HIS A 32 -0.76 -11.13 12.72
CA HIS A 32 0.53 -11.30 13.39
C HIS A 32 1.74 -11.11 12.45
N LEU A 33 1.50 -11.11 11.13
CA LEU A 33 2.50 -10.80 10.10
C LEU A 33 2.60 -9.31 9.79
N ALA A 34 1.64 -8.49 10.27
CA ALA A 34 1.74 -7.05 10.14
C ALA A 34 2.79 -6.51 11.12
N GLU A 35 3.59 -5.57 10.64
CA GLU A 35 4.56 -4.86 11.47
C GLU A 35 3.86 -4.00 12.54
N SER A 36 4.59 -3.71 13.62
CA SER A 36 4.16 -2.80 14.68
C SER A 36 3.78 -1.42 14.13
N PRO A 37 2.77 -0.72 14.71
CA PRO A 37 2.29 0.55 14.17
C PRO A 37 3.35 1.64 14.04
N GLU A 38 4.29 1.71 14.99
CA GLU A 38 5.37 2.71 14.98
C GLU A 38 6.34 2.48 13.82
N ILE A 39 6.80 1.24 13.63
CA ILE A 39 7.71 0.88 12.53
C ILE A 39 6.97 1.02 11.20
N ALA A 40 5.74 0.53 11.09
CA ALA A 40 4.94 0.60 9.87
C ALA A 40 4.70 2.06 9.40
N LYS A 41 4.40 2.97 10.33
CA LYS A 41 4.25 4.40 10.01
C LYS A 41 5.54 4.99 9.44
N ASN A 42 6.68 4.70 10.06
CA ASN A 42 7.98 5.17 9.61
C ASN A 42 8.35 4.59 8.22
N LEU A 43 8.01 3.32 7.96
CA LEU A 43 8.22 2.69 6.66
C LEU A 43 7.37 3.34 5.56
N LEU A 44 6.10 3.64 5.83
CA LEU A 44 5.22 4.34 4.88
C LEU A 44 5.70 5.75 4.56
N GLN A 45 6.15 6.51 5.55
CA GLN A 45 6.72 7.84 5.33
C GLN A 45 7.98 7.78 4.45
N LYS A 46 8.87 6.81 4.71
CA LYS A 46 10.06 6.56 3.88
C LYS A 46 9.69 6.15 2.45
N LEU A 47 8.65 5.32 2.28
CA LEU A 47 8.17 4.91 0.97
C LEU A 47 7.63 6.12 0.19
N ALA A 48 6.77 6.93 0.80
CA ALA A 48 6.23 8.14 0.17
C ALA A 48 7.35 9.09 -0.27
N GLN A 49 8.35 9.29 0.58
CA GLN A 49 9.52 10.10 0.26
C GLN A 49 10.32 9.53 -0.92
N LYS A 50 10.60 8.22 -0.93
CA LYS A 50 11.31 7.56 -2.04
C LYS A 50 10.56 7.63 -3.36
N ILE A 51 9.23 7.60 -3.34
CA ILE A 51 8.42 7.75 -4.56
C ILE A 51 8.51 9.20 -5.08
N ARG A 52 8.43 10.20 -4.19
CA ARG A 52 8.61 11.61 -4.54
C ARG A 52 9.98 11.89 -5.15
N GLU A 53 11.04 11.33 -4.57
CA GLU A 53 12.42 11.42 -5.09
C GLU A 53 12.57 10.85 -6.51
N LYS A 54 11.73 9.87 -6.89
CA LYS A 54 11.69 9.34 -8.26
C LYS A 54 10.94 10.24 -9.25
N GLY A 55 10.38 11.36 -8.78
CA GLY A 55 9.64 12.33 -9.58
C GLY A 55 8.18 11.97 -9.79
N VAL A 56 7.57 11.20 -8.88
CA VAL A 56 6.13 10.86 -8.94
C VAL A 56 5.40 11.57 -7.81
N SER A 57 4.28 12.23 -8.14
CA SER A 57 3.41 12.86 -7.15
C SER A 57 2.76 11.81 -6.25
N VAL A 58 2.76 12.06 -4.94
CA VAL A 58 2.19 11.15 -3.94
C VAL A 58 1.25 11.92 -3.02
N LYS A 59 0.00 11.48 -2.99
CA LYS A 59 -0.98 11.78 -1.95
C LYS A 59 -1.01 10.64 -0.94
N GLU A 60 -1.22 10.96 0.32
CA GLU A 60 -1.22 9.98 1.42
C GLU A 60 -2.56 10.02 2.14
N GLY A 61 -3.02 8.86 2.59
CA GLY A 61 -4.07 8.78 3.61
C GLY A 61 -3.55 9.17 4.99
N VAL A 62 -4.37 8.94 6.03
CA VAL A 62 -3.99 9.17 7.42
C VAL A 62 -3.76 7.83 8.11
N PHE A 63 -2.50 7.56 8.48
CA PHE A 63 -2.12 6.30 9.13
C PHE A 63 -2.93 6.07 10.42
N GLY A 64 -3.54 4.89 10.53
CA GLY A 64 -4.32 4.48 11.70
C GLY A 64 -5.71 5.13 11.82
N ALA A 65 -6.09 6.01 10.90
CA ALA A 65 -7.43 6.57 10.85
C ALA A 65 -8.40 5.62 10.13
N TYR A 66 -9.67 5.67 10.54
CA TYR A 66 -10.75 5.15 9.72
C TYR A 66 -10.89 6.01 8.47
N MET A 67 -11.00 5.39 7.29
CA MET A 67 -11.02 6.09 6.01
C MET A 67 -12.00 5.45 5.04
N GLU A 68 -12.69 6.30 4.27
CA GLU A 68 -13.41 5.91 3.07
C GLU A 68 -12.58 6.26 1.84
N VAL A 69 -12.12 5.26 1.08
CA VAL A 69 -11.29 5.47 -0.11
C VAL A 69 -12.13 5.27 -1.36
N LYS A 70 -12.31 6.34 -2.13
CA LYS A 70 -12.96 6.27 -3.45
C LYS A 70 -11.90 6.11 -4.54
N LEU A 71 -12.12 5.15 -5.44
CA LEU A 71 -11.28 4.98 -6.62
C LEU A 71 -12.13 4.55 -7.81
N ILE A 72 -11.70 4.95 -9.01
CA ILE A 72 -12.21 4.42 -10.28
C ILE A 72 -11.08 3.53 -10.80
N ASN A 73 -11.36 2.23 -10.95
CA ASN A 73 -10.39 1.27 -11.44
C ASN A 73 -10.51 1.15 -12.96
N ASP A 74 -9.68 1.88 -13.68
CA ASP A 74 -9.66 1.90 -15.14
C ASP A 74 -8.96 0.64 -15.69
N GLY A 75 -9.73 -0.25 -16.32
CA GLY A 75 -9.31 -1.59 -16.76
C GLY A 75 -10.36 -2.67 -16.48
N PRO A 76 -10.51 -3.17 -15.24
CA PRO A 76 -9.68 -2.89 -14.09
C PRO A 76 -8.35 -3.65 -14.15
N VAL A 77 -7.28 -3.01 -13.70
CA VAL A 77 -5.96 -3.64 -13.53
C VAL A 77 -5.64 -3.65 -12.05
N THR A 78 -5.25 -4.81 -11.52
CA THR A 78 -4.83 -4.94 -10.12
C THR A 78 -3.58 -5.79 -10.08
N ILE A 79 -2.54 -5.26 -9.44
CA ILE A 79 -1.24 -5.91 -9.31
C ILE A 79 -0.98 -6.10 -7.82
N TYR A 80 -0.74 -7.35 -7.43
CA TYR A 80 -0.25 -7.69 -6.09
C TYR A 80 1.27 -7.78 -6.13
N LEU A 81 1.94 -7.07 -5.20
CA LEU A 81 3.39 -7.04 -5.08
C LEU A 81 3.77 -7.34 -3.64
N GLU A 82 4.72 -8.26 -3.45
CA GLU A 82 5.23 -8.66 -2.14
C GLU A 82 6.76 -8.62 -2.14
N TYR A 83 7.34 -8.03 -1.10
CA TYR A 83 8.78 -7.95 -0.92
C TYR A 83 9.17 -8.12 0.57
N PRO A 84 10.18 -8.95 0.89
CA PRO A 84 10.82 -9.92 -0.02
C PRO A 84 9.80 -10.93 -0.53
N HIS A 85 9.99 -11.42 -1.75
CA HIS A 85 9.11 -12.45 -2.28
C HIS A 85 9.39 -13.74 -1.51
N ASN A 86 8.45 -14.15 -0.66
CA ASN A 86 8.49 -15.44 0.00
C ASN A 86 7.69 -16.42 -0.88
N PRO A 87 8.34 -17.45 -1.47
CA PRO A 87 7.68 -18.42 -2.34
C PRO A 87 6.67 -19.32 -1.60
#